data_AF-A0A6S7HMP1-F1
#
_entry.id   AF-A0A6S7HMP1-F1
#
_cell.length_a   1.000
_cell.length_b   1.000
_cell.length_c   1.000
_cell.angle_alpha   90.00
_cell.angle_beta   90.00
_cell.angle_gamma   90.00
#
_symmetry.space_group_name_H-M   'P 1'
#
loop_
_entity.id
_entity.type
_entity.pdbx_description
1 polymer ?
#
loop_
_entity_poly.entity_id
_entity_poly.type
_entity_poly.pdbx_seq_one_letter_code
_entity_poly.pdbx_strand_id
1 'polypeptide(L)'
;MFWPGIQAAIRETCQACRTCAQNLTQRPAEPMQSHVVLWSKVSVDLFSFDGKQYLVTVDHYSDFFTGNLVTEIARHYSNNFFPTKTKTYSVRRCGNNKHEYIFYSNATHISYVSVDGGESTAVLSAQSANLGYDEQNYRLWYFGTVEATLYNANLDASGLETVSVPSTFGQFTVDGVNQNIYYLNENDDTVKSIDYSGKHFPEIAALQGGNEFQDIQIDPYSR
;
A
#
# COMPACT_ATOMS: atom_id res chain seq x y z
N MET A 1 -16.93 -19.53 1.09
CA MET A 1 -18.19 -20.18 1.52
C MET A 1 -19.28 -19.11 1.48
N PHE A 2 -20.17 -19.16 0.50
CA PHE A 2 -21.27 -18.22 0.34
C PHE A 2 -22.48 -18.78 1.09
N TRP A 3 -23.09 -18.01 2.00
CA TRP A 3 -24.26 -18.45 2.77
C TRP A 3 -25.52 -17.76 2.25
N PRO A 4 -26.15 -18.29 1.18
CA PRO A 4 -27.43 -17.77 0.71
C PRO A 4 -28.47 -17.92 1.83
N GLY A 5 -29.17 -16.84 2.15
CA GLY A 5 -30.22 -16.82 3.18
C GLY A 5 -29.82 -16.26 4.54
N ILE A 6 -28.56 -15.83 4.75
CA ILE A 6 -28.15 -15.24 6.04
C ILE A 6 -28.96 -14.00 6.41
N GLN A 7 -29.36 -13.19 5.43
CA GLN A 7 -30.24 -12.04 5.67
C GLN A 7 -31.62 -12.45 6.19
N ALA A 8 -32.17 -13.56 5.68
CA ALA A 8 -33.46 -14.08 6.14
C ALA A 8 -33.33 -14.64 7.57
N ALA A 9 -32.25 -15.38 7.85
CA ALA A 9 -31.97 -15.91 9.18
C ALA A 9 -31.76 -14.80 10.22
N ILE A 10 -31.06 -13.72 9.87
CA ILE A 10 -30.90 -12.54 10.74
C ILE A 10 -32.25 -11.88 11.00
N ARG A 11 -33.09 -11.67 9.96
CA ARG A 11 -34.42 -11.09 10.14
C ARG A 11 -35.30 -11.94 11.05
N GLU A 12 -35.33 -13.26 10.84
CA GLU A 12 -36.10 -14.20 11.65
C GLU A 12 -35.64 -14.17 13.12
N THR A 13 -34.32 -14.17 13.35
CA THR A 13 -33.73 -14.08 14.69
C THR A 13 -34.09 -12.76 15.38
N CYS A 14 -34.01 -11.64 14.66
CA CYS A 14 -34.39 -10.33 15.18
C CYS A 14 -35.89 -10.21 15.48
N GLN A 15 -36.75 -10.87 14.70
CA GLN A 15 -38.20 -10.90 14.93
C GLN A 15 -38.57 -11.78 16.12
N ALA A 16 -37.88 -12.91 16.32
CA ALA A 16 -38.10 -13.80 17.45
C ALA A 16 -37.62 -13.21 18.80
N CYS A 17 -36.72 -12.23 18.77
CA CYS A 17 -36.21 -11.57 19.98
C CYS A 17 -37.11 -10.41 20.43
N ARG A 18 -37.70 -10.54 21.62
CA ARG A 18 -38.59 -9.53 22.23
C ARG A 18 -37.94 -8.14 22.35
N THR A 19 -36.66 -8.09 22.72
CA THR A 19 -35.90 -6.83 22.87
C THR A 19 -35.58 -6.20 21.52
N CYS A 20 -35.23 -7.01 20.52
CA CYS A 20 -34.98 -6.51 19.16
C CYS A 20 -36.28 -5.99 18.52
N ALA A 21 -37.39 -6.71 18.71
CA ALA A 21 -38.70 -6.32 18.21
C ALA A 21 -39.18 -4.97 18.76
N GLN A 22 -38.87 -4.66 20.04
CA GLN A 22 -39.20 -3.38 20.67
C GLN A 22 -38.42 -2.19 20.11
N ASN A 23 -37.25 -2.43 19.52
CA ASN A 23 -36.35 -1.38 19.01
C ASN A 23 -36.32 -1.30 17.47
N LEU A 24 -37.07 -2.14 16.75
CA LEU A 24 -37.12 -2.17 15.28
C LEU A 24 -37.54 -0.82 14.67
N THR A 25 -38.43 -0.09 15.34
CA THR A 25 -38.97 1.19 14.87
C THR A 25 -38.06 2.38 15.15
N GLN A 26 -36.96 2.20 15.90
CA GLN A 26 -36.10 3.29 16.36
C GLN A 26 -34.80 3.46 15.57
N ARG A 27 -34.54 2.60 14.57
CA ARG A 27 -33.35 2.73 13.72
C ARG A 27 -33.78 3.21 12.34
N PRO A 28 -33.69 4.53 12.03
CA PRO A 28 -33.51 4.90 10.63
C PRO A 28 -32.32 4.09 10.10
N ALA A 29 -32.42 3.55 8.88
CA ALA A 29 -31.22 3.06 8.21
C ALA A 29 -30.23 4.22 8.23
N GLU A 30 -29.17 4.10 9.02
CA GLU A 30 -28.14 5.13 9.02
C GLU A 30 -27.70 5.27 7.56
N PRO A 31 -27.82 6.46 6.95
CA PRO A 31 -27.28 6.64 5.62
C PRO A 31 -25.82 6.24 5.73
N MET A 32 -25.38 5.30 4.88
CA MET A 32 -23.95 5.01 4.75
C MET A 32 -23.26 6.34 4.57
N GLN A 33 -22.54 6.79 5.61
CA GLN A 33 -21.68 7.94 5.50
C GLN A 33 -20.52 7.49 4.64
N SER A 34 -20.69 7.64 3.33
CA SER A 34 -19.59 7.64 2.40
C SER A 34 -18.69 8.79 2.82
N HIS A 35 -17.61 8.47 3.51
CA HIS A 35 -16.52 9.41 3.67
C HIS A 35 -16.00 9.72 2.27
N VAL A 36 -15.88 11.00 1.93
CA VAL A 36 -15.05 11.41 0.79
C VAL A 36 -13.61 11.25 1.25
N VAL A 37 -13.08 10.03 1.23
CA VAL A 37 -11.65 9.82 1.33
C VAL A 37 -11.09 10.03 -0.06
N LEU A 38 -10.22 11.03 -0.18
CA LEU A 38 -9.63 11.45 -1.45
C LEU A 38 -8.58 10.47 -1.98
N TRP A 39 -8.37 9.33 -1.31
CA TRP A 39 -7.28 8.39 -1.54
C TRP A 39 -7.82 6.97 -1.77
N SER A 40 -7.37 6.35 -2.87
CA SER A 40 -7.52 4.92 -3.11
C SER A 40 -6.21 4.24 -2.67
N LYS A 41 -6.25 3.49 -1.56
CA LYS A 41 -5.19 2.52 -1.29
C LYS A 41 -5.46 1.34 -2.22
N VAL A 42 -4.57 1.09 -3.15
CA VAL A 42 -4.65 -0.07 -4.04
C VAL A 42 -3.65 -1.11 -3.56
N SER A 43 -4.14 -2.27 -3.11
CA SER A 43 -3.28 -3.44 -2.91
C SER A 43 -2.89 -4.00 -4.26
N VAL A 44 -1.63 -4.38 -4.41
CA VAL A 44 -1.13 -4.92 -5.67
C VAL A 44 -0.39 -6.23 -5.41
N ASP A 45 -0.64 -7.23 -6.24
CA ASP A 45 0.06 -8.51 -6.23
C ASP A 45 0.55 -8.87 -7.63
N LEU A 46 1.66 -9.59 -7.72
CA LEU A 46 2.26 -10.02 -8.97
C LEU A 46 2.21 -11.54 -9.05
N PHE A 47 1.60 -12.08 -10.10
CA PHE A 47 1.59 -13.52 -10.34
C PHE A 47 1.92 -13.87 -11.79
N SER A 48 2.42 -15.08 -11.99
CA SER A 48 2.72 -15.62 -13.31
C SER A 48 1.69 -16.69 -13.68
N PHE A 49 1.14 -16.61 -14.89
CA PHE A 49 0.23 -17.61 -15.43
C PHE A 49 0.49 -17.79 -16.93
N ASP A 50 0.65 -19.03 -17.39
CA ASP A 50 0.92 -19.37 -18.80
C ASP A 50 2.11 -18.61 -19.42
N GLY A 51 3.22 -18.51 -18.68
CA GLY A 51 4.44 -17.80 -19.13
C GLY A 51 4.28 -16.28 -19.23
N LYS A 52 3.16 -15.73 -18.78
CA LYS A 52 2.87 -14.29 -18.74
C LYS A 52 2.85 -13.80 -17.30
N GLN A 53 3.31 -12.57 -17.08
CA GLN A 53 3.22 -11.91 -15.79
C GLN A 53 2.01 -10.98 -15.75
N TYR A 54 1.34 -10.97 -14.60
CA TYR A 54 0.12 -10.23 -14.34
C TYR A 54 0.27 -9.45 -13.05
N LEU A 55 -0.17 -8.21 -13.08
CA LEU A 55 -0.25 -7.34 -11.92
C LEU A 55 -1.71 -7.23 -11.50
N VAL A 56 -2.09 -7.82 -10.38
CA VAL A 56 -3.44 -7.72 -9.82
C VAL A 56 -3.49 -6.49 -8.93
N THR A 57 -4.47 -5.63 -9.15
CA THR A 57 -4.72 -4.46 -8.32
C THR A 57 -6.09 -4.56 -7.67
N VAL A 58 -6.18 -4.36 -6.36
CA VAL A 58 -7.43 -4.32 -5.59
C VAL A 58 -7.56 -2.94 -4.95
N ASP A 59 -8.54 -2.16 -5.38
CA ASP A 59 -8.90 -0.90 -4.71
C ASP A 59 -9.68 -1.21 -3.43
N HIS A 60 -9.16 -0.77 -2.29
CA HIS A 60 -9.79 -0.95 -0.98
C HIS A 60 -11.03 -0.08 -0.78
N TYR A 61 -11.31 0.86 -1.70
CA TYR A 61 -12.34 1.88 -1.50
C TYR A 61 -13.69 1.58 -2.18
N SER A 62 -13.84 0.43 -2.84
CA SER A 62 -15.12 0.05 -3.44
C SER A 62 -16.07 -0.56 -2.39
N ASP A 63 -16.81 0.29 -1.68
CA ASP A 63 -17.92 -0.07 -0.78
C ASP A 63 -19.14 -0.71 -1.52
N PHE A 64 -18.92 -1.31 -2.69
CA PHE A 64 -19.95 -1.88 -3.54
C PHE A 64 -19.68 -3.36 -3.83
N PHE A 65 -20.41 -4.22 -3.12
CA PHE A 65 -20.72 -5.58 -3.56
C PHE A 65 -21.89 -5.61 -4.58
N THR A 66 -22.02 -4.63 -5.47
CA THR A 66 -22.97 -4.72 -6.60
C THR A 66 -22.26 -5.18 -7.87
N GLY A 67 -21.94 -6.47 -7.91
CA GLY A 67 -22.02 -7.30 -9.12
C GLY A 67 -21.22 -6.91 -10.37
N ASN A 68 -20.46 -5.82 -10.41
CA ASN A 68 -19.57 -5.43 -11.50
C ASN A 68 -18.49 -4.47 -10.96
N LEU A 69 -17.24 -4.81 -11.27
CA LEU A 69 -15.98 -4.16 -10.87
C LEU A 69 -15.45 -4.53 -9.47
N VAL A 70 -15.27 -5.84 -9.24
CA VAL A 70 -13.91 -6.27 -8.90
C VAL A 70 -13.11 -5.94 -10.15
N THR A 71 -12.35 -4.85 -10.17
CA THR A 71 -11.41 -4.62 -11.27
C THR A 71 -10.23 -5.56 -11.05
N GLU A 72 -10.46 -6.86 -11.25
CA GLU A 72 -9.42 -7.86 -11.43
C GLU A 72 -8.75 -7.53 -12.77
N ILE A 73 -7.89 -6.51 -12.75
CA ILE A 73 -7.08 -6.17 -13.92
C ILE A 73 -5.95 -7.19 -13.97
N ALA A 74 -6.23 -8.46 -14.30
CA ALA A 74 -5.20 -9.37 -14.78
C ALA A 74 -4.80 -8.92 -16.19
N ARG A 75 -3.95 -7.89 -16.31
CA ARG A 75 -3.41 -7.44 -17.60
C ARG A 75 -2.04 -8.04 -17.86
N HIS A 76 -1.89 -8.58 -19.06
CA HIS A 76 -0.64 -9.10 -19.59
C HIS A 76 0.36 -7.96 -19.77
N TYR A 77 1.52 -8.05 -19.13
CA TYR A 77 2.68 -7.21 -19.45
C TYR A 77 3.68 -8.04 -20.26
N SER A 78 4.07 -7.56 -21.44
CA SER A 78 4.97 -8.29 -22.33
C SER A 78 6.44 -8.12 -21.93
N ASN A 79 7.02 -9.22 -21.45
CA ASN A 79 8.44 -9.58 -21.39
C ASN A 79 9.39 -8.79 -20.45
N ASN A 80 10.10 -9.57 -19.61
CA ASN A 80 11.28 -9.25 -18.78
C ASN A 80 11.08 -8.34 -17.57
N PHE A 81 9.87 -8.24 -17.05
CA PHE A 81 9.55 -7.25 -16.05
C PHE A 81 9.33 -7.85 -14.67
N PHE A 82 9.73 -7.08 -13.65
CA PHE A 82 9.54 -7.28 -12.21
C PHE A 82 10.65 -8.03 -11.45
N PRO A 83 11.37 -7.36 -10.52
CA PRO A 83 12.22 -8.03 -9.54
C PRO A 83 11.39 -8.72 -8.45
N THR A 84 12.04 -9.63 -7.74
CA THR A 84 11.53 -10.54 -6.70
C THR A 84 10.82 -9.86 -5.51
N LYS A 85 10.84 -8.53 -5.41
CA LYS A 85 10.17 -7.73 -4.37
C LYS A 85 9.65 -6.44 -5.00
N THR A 86 8.33 -6.28 -5.05
CA THR A 86 7.70 -5.08 -5.61
C THR A 86 6.79 -4.45 -4.55
N LYS A 87 7.21 -3.33 -3.96
CA LYS A 87 6.27 -2.43 -3.26
C LYS A 87 5.67 -1.50 -4.30
N THR A 88 4.35 -1.56 -4.43
CA THR A 88 3.61 -0.74 -5.37
C THR A 88 2.85 0.34 -4.62
N TYR A 89 2.96 1.57 -5.09
CA TYR A 89 2.18 2.70 -4.58
C TYR A 89 1.34 3.29 -5.71
N SER A 90 0.03 3.43 -5.48
CA SER A 90 -0.88 4.17 -6.35
C SER A 90 -0.86 5.65 -5.97
N VAL A 91 -0.34 6.49 -6.85
CA VAL A 91 -0.32 7.95 -6.62
C VAL A 91 -1.31 8.64 -7.54
N ARG A 92 -2.25 9.39 -6.97
CA ARG A 92 -3.25 10.17 -7.71
C ARG A 92 -2.76 11.61 -7.90
N ARG A 93 -2.63 12.05 -9.15
CA ARG A 93 -2.42 13.48 -9.44
C ARG A 93 -3.76 14.22 -9.38
N CYS A 94 -3.87 15.28 -8.57
CA CYS A 94 -5.07 16.11 -8.51
C CYS A 94 -5.15 17.06 -9.71
N GLY A 95 -6.24 16.95 -10.49
CA GLY A 95 -6.57 17.78 -11.66
C GLY A 95 -7.86 17.29 -12.33
N ASN A 96 -8.35 18.01 -13.35
CA ASN A 96 -9.57 17.63 -14.10
C ASN A 96 -9.46 16.25 -14.79
N ASN A 97 -8.22 15.78 -15.03
CA ASN A 97 -7.92 14.41 -15.43
C ASN A 97 -7.15 13.73 -14.28
N LYS A 98 -7.84 12.92 -13.48
CA LYS A 98 -7.20 12.09 -12.46
C LYS A 98 -6.41 10.98 -13.16
N HIS A 99 -5.09 11.07 -13.13
CA HIS A 99 -4.22 9.98 -13.54
C HIS A 99 -3.60 9.36 -12.29
N GLU A 100 -3.75 8.05 -12.17
CA GLU A 100 -3.14 7.24 -11.13
C GLU A 100 -1.97 6.45 -11.71
N TYR A 101 -0.88 6.37 -10.94
CA TYR A 101 0.36 5.73 -11.35
C TYR A 101 0.84 4.71 -10.33
N ILE A 102 1.43 3.63 -10.83
CA ILE A 102 2.11 2.57 -10.09
C ILE A 102 3.60 2.82 -10.21
N PHE A 103 4.26 3.07 -9.08
CA PHE A 103 5.72 3.11 -9.00
C PHE A 103 6.27 1.75 -8.56
N TYR A 104 7.36 1.32 -9.19
CA TYR A 104 8.09 0.10 -8.83
C TYR A 104 9.58 0.25 -9.17
N SER A 105 10.41 -0.54 -8.51
CA SER A 105 11.83 -0.65 -8.81
C SER A 105 12.12 -1.91 -9.63
N ASN A 106 13.18 -1.88 -10.41
CA ASN A 106 13.75 -3.05 -11.08
C ASN A 106 15.26 -3.13 -10.77
N ALA A 107 15.99 -4.04 -11.41
CA ALA A 107 17.42 -4.23 -11.17
C ALA A 107 18.28 -2.97 -11.43
N THR A 108 17.77 -1.97 -12.13
CA THR A 108 18.53 -0.82 -12.63
C THR A 108 17.87 0.53 -12.35
N HIS A 109 16.54 0.60 -12.34
CA HIS A 109 15.79 1.84 -12.29
C HIS A 109 14.56 1.73 -11.40
N ILE A 110 14.11 2.87 -10.89
CA ILE A 110 12.72 3.07 -10.49
C ILE A 110 11.96 3.61 -11.68
N SER A 111 10.79 3.06 -11.92
CA SER A 111 9.92 3.40 -13.04
C SER A 111 8.49 3.51 -12.56
N TYR A 112 7.65 4.14 -13.39
CA TYR A 112 6.22 4.20 -13.15
C TYR A 112 5.43 3.86 -14.41
N VAL A 113 4.19 3.41 -14.20
CA VAL A 113 3.21 3.13 -15.26
C VAL A 113 1.85 3.62 -14.82
N SER A 114 0.99 4.02 -15.74
CA SER A 114 -0.40 4.35 -15.39
C SER A 114 -1.13 3.10 -14.89
N VAL A 115 -2.04 3.25 -13.92
CA VAL A 115 -2.96 2.18 -13.51
C VAL A 115 -3.86 1.72 -14.65
N ASP A 116 -4.10 2.61 -15.63
CA ASP A 116 -4.84 2.29 -16.84
C ASP A 116 -4.03 1.44 -17.83
N GLY A 117 -2.77 1.12 -17.49
CA GLY A 117 -1.82 0.39 -18.32
C GLY A 117 -1.06 1.29 -19.30
N GLY A 118 -0.24 0.65 -20.15
CA GLY A 118 0.61 1.31 -21.12
C GLY A 118 2.09 1.07 -20.88
N GLU A 119 2.92 1.86 -21.56
CA GLU A 119 4.37 1.77 -21.45
C GLU A 119 4.88 2.36 -20.14
N SER A 120 5.90 1.70 -19.60
CA SER A 120 6.57 2.14 -18.39
C SER A 120 7.58 3.25 -18.67
N THR A 121 7.65 4.22 -17.77
CA THR A 121 8.60 5.33 -17.85
C THR A 121 9.62 5.24 -16.71
N ALA A 122 10.91 5.16 -17.05
CA ALA A 122 11.97 5.23 -16.06
C ALA A 122 12.11 6.66 -15.52
N VAL A 123 12.23 6.80 -14.19
CA VAL A 123 12.31 8.10 -13.51
C VAL A 123 13.63 8.30 -12.78
N LEU A 124 14.19 7.24 -12.19
CA LEU A 124 15.44 7.29 -11.43
C LEU A 124 16.30 6.07 -11.73
N SER A 125 17.62 6.24 -11.76
CA SER A 125 18.57 5.12 -11.72
C SER A 125 18.77 4.71 -10.26
N ALA A 126 18.15 3.60 -9.86
CA ALA A 126 18.30 3.02 -8.54
C ALA A 126 18.08 1.51 -8.65
N GLN A 127 19.05 0.74 -8.17
CA GLN A 127 19.08 -0.72 -8.34
C GLN A 127 18.32 -1.40 -7.20
N SER A 128 17.29 -2.18 -7.56
CA SER A 128 16.53 -3.04 -6.63
C SER A 128 16.13 -2.32 -5.35
N ALA A 129 15.70 -1.06 -5.48
CA ALA A 129 15.43 -0.21 -4.34
C ALA A 129 14.13 -0.62 -3.63
N ASN A 130 14.14 -0.61 -2.29
CA ASN A 130 12.90 -0.70 -1.52
C ASN A 130 12.20 0.65 -1.56
N LEU A 131 10.89 0.68 -1.79
CA LEU A 131 10.14 1.92 -1.99
C LEU A 131 9.23 2.23 -0.79
N GLY A 132 9.00 3.52 -0.57
CA GLY A 132 8.04 4.09 0.38
C GLY A 132 7.36 5.30 -0.25
N TYR A 133 6.15 5.62 0.19
CA TYR A 133 5.45 6.82 -0.29
C TYR A 133 4.96 7.66 0.89
N ASP A 134 5.33 8.93 0.86
CA ASP A 134 4.80 9.94 1.76
C ASP A 134 3.59 10.60 1.09
N GLU A 135 2.41 10.20 1.55
CA GLU A 135 1.13 10.70 1.05
C GLU A 135 0.82 12.13 1.47
N GLN A 136 1.45 12.65 2.53
CA GLN A 136 1.22 14.01 3.01
C GLN A 136 2.00 15.02 2.18
N ASN A 137 3.26 14.69 1.87
CA ASN A 137 4.15 15.58 1.13
C ASN A 137 4.30 15.21 -0.36
N TYR A 138 3.63 14.14 -0.81
CA TYR A 138 3.70 13.63 -2.19
C TYR A 138 5.13 13.30 -2.63
N ARG A 139 5.91 12.66 -1.75
CA ARG A 139 7.31 12.30 -2.00
C ARG A 139 7.50 10.80 -2.08
N LEU A 140 8.31 10.38 -3.04
CA LEU A 140 8.80 9.02 -3.15
C LEU A 140 10.00 8.88 -2.21
N TRP A 141 9.94 7.90 -1.33
CA TRP A 141 11.07 7.43 -0.53
C TRP A 141 11.62 6.16 -1.15
N TYR A 142 12.94 6.03 -1.22
CA TYR A 142 13.55 4.79 -1.70
C TYR A 142 14.89 4.52 -1.03
N PHE A 143 15.13 3.26 -0.67
CA PHE A 143 16.38 2.81 -0.09
C PHE A 143 17.22 2.11 -1.15
N GLY A 144 18.37 2.70 -1.48
CA GLY A 144 19.34 2.11 -2.40
C GLY A 144 20.18 1.07 -1.68
N THR A 145 19.93 -0.22 -1.93
CA THR A 145 20.60 -1.34 -1.22
C THR A 145 22.11 -1.39 -1.49
N VAL A 146 22.55 -0.97 -2.67
CA VAL A 146 23.98 -0.92 -3.03
C VAL A 146 24.71 0.22 -2.32
N GLU A 147 24.07 1.37 -2.19
CA GLU A 147 24.65 2.59 -1.60
C GLU A 147 24.35 2.72 -0.10
N ALA A 148 23.55 1.80 0.45
CA ALA A 148 23.05 1.81 1.84
C ALA A 148 22.51 3.18 2.29
N THR A 149 21.84 3.89 1.37
CA THR A 149 21.36 5.27 1.60
C THR A 149 19.85 5.36 1.35
N LEU A 150 19.16 6.04 2.26
CA LEU A 150 17.74 6.36 2.13
C LEU A 150 17.59 7.72 1.45
N TYR A 151 16.81 7.74 0.37
CA TYR A 151 16.54 8.90 -0.44
C TYR A 151 15.07 9.28 -0.33
N ASN A 152 14.79 10.58 -0.47
CA ASN A 152 13.45 11.05 -0.72
C ASN A 152 13.45 12.14 -1.80
N ALA A 153 12.47 12.09 -2.70
CA ALA A 153 12.38 13.00 -3.85
C ALA A 153 10.92 13.25 -4.23
N ASN A 154 10.68 14.28 -5.02
CA ASN A 154 9.41 14.45 -5.70
C ASN A 154 9.18 13.29 -6.68
N LEU A 155 7.92 13.06 -7.06
CA LEU A 155 7.54 11.97 -7.98
C LEU A 155 8.17 12.07 -9.37
N ASP A 156 8.62 13.26 -9.76
CA ASP A 156 9.35 13.54 -11.00
C ASP A 156 10.87 13.50 -10.83
N ALA A 157 11.36 12.90 -9.74
CA ALA A 157 12.77 12.86 -9.32
C ALA A 157 13.42 14.19 -8.94
N SER A 158 12.69 15.32 -8.97
CA SER A 158 13.23 16.60 -8.53
C SER A 158 13.32 16.69 -6.99
N GLY A 159 14.11 17.64 -6.48
CA GLY A 159 14.22 17.87 -5.03
C GLY A 159 14.74 16.65 -4.28
N LEU A 160 15.81 16.01 -4.77
CA LEU A 160 16.39 14.86 -4.10
C LEU A 160 17.03 15.25 -2.76
N GLU A 161 16.70 14.52 -1.72
CA GLU A 161 17.26 14.62 -0.37
C GLU A 161 17.73 13.25 0.12
N THR A 162 18.69 13.24 1.05
CA THR A 162 19.23 12.02 1.66
C THR A 162 19.03 12.03 3.16
N VAL A 163 18.76 10.85 3.72
CA VAL A 163 18.64 10.62 5.16
C VAL A 163 19.62 9.52 5.54
N SER A 164 20.45 9.80 6.55
CA SER A 164 21.37 8.81 7.09
C SER A 164 20.60 7.73 7.84
N VAL A 165 20.92 6.47 7.55
CA VAL A 165 20.30 5.30 8.18
C VAL A 165 21.37 4.36 8.74
N PRO A 166 21.05 3.52 9.74
CA PRO A 166 22.00 2.55 10.27
C PRO A 166 22.33 1.49 9.22
N SER A 167 23.48 0.82 9.35
CA SER A 167 23.84 -0.32 8.49
C SER A 167 22.92 -1.55 8.65
N THR A 168 21.97 -1.50 9.57
CA THR A 168 20.96 -2.54 9.82
C THR A 168 19.58 -2.15 9.30
N PHE A 169 19.50 -1.07 8.52
CA PHE A 169 18.26 -0.59 7.92
C PHE A 169 17.83 -1.51 6.78
N GLY A 170 16.69 -2.17 6.95
CA GLY A 170 16.13 -3.08 5.96
C GLY A 170 14.85 -2.55 5.32
N GLN A 171 13.86 -3.44 5.20
CA GLN A 171 12.55 -3.10 4.65
C GLN A 171 11.85 -2.05 5.49
N PHE A 172 11.21 -1.07 4.84
CA PHE A 172 10.62 0.06 5.54
C PHE A 172 9.25 0.45 5.01
N THR A 173 8.55 1.26 5.80
CA THR A 173 7.30 1.93 5.44
C THR A 173 7.28 3.34 6.02
N VAL A 174 6.57 4.23 5.33
CA VAL A 174 6.59 5.67 5.61
C VAL A 174 5.29 6.08 6.28
N ASP A 175 5.41 6.76 7.41
CA ASP A 175 4.33 7.47 8.09
C ASP A 175 4.43 8.95 7.75
N GLY A 176 3.74 9.36 6.69
CA GLY A 176 3.68 10.77 6.27
C GLY A 176 3.01 11.67 7.31
N VAL A 177 2.07 11.13 8.08
CA VAL A 177 1.30 11.89 9.08
C VAL A 177 2.18 12.29 10.25
N ASN A 178 2.97 11.35 10.76
CA ASN A 178 3.84 11.57 11.92
C ASN A 178 5.30 11.87 11.56
N GLN A 179 5.63 11.98 10.26
CA GLN A 179 6.99 12.21 9.75
C GLN A 179 8.01 11.18 10.28
N ASN A 180 7.57 9.93 10.35
CA ASN A 180 8.37 8.80 10.82
C ASN A 180 8.50 7.75 9.73
N ILE A 181 9.53 6.93 9.86
CA ILE A 181 9.79 5.78 9.00
C ILE A 181 10.01 4.58 9.91
N TYR A 182 9.21 3.56 9.70
CA TYR A 182 9.30 2.29 10.41
C TYR A 182 10.05 1.29 9.54
N TYR A 183 10.99 0.57 10.12
CA TYR A 183 11.80 -0.38 9.37
C TYR A 183 12.07 -1.66 10.16
N LEU A 184 12.21 -2.76 9.41
CA LEU A 184 12.69 -4.03 9.90
C LEU A 184 14.21 -3.97 10.02
N ASN A 185 14.71 -4.29 11.20
CA ASN A 185 16.13 -4.42 11.43
C ASN A 185 16.63 -5.74 10.81
N GLU A 186 17.67 -5.66 9.98
CA GLU A 186 18.18 -6.84 9.27
C GLU A 186 18.92 -7.85 10.17
N ASN A 187 19.29 -7.46 11.40
CA ASN A 187 20.11 -8.29 12.28
C ASN A 187 19.32 -9.02 13.37
N ASP A 188 18.20 -8.46 13.83
CA ASP A 188 17.56 -8.87 15.08
C ASP A 188 16.03 -9.01 15.01
N ASP A 189 15.42 -8.96 13.81
CA ASP A 189 13.97 -9.05 13.60
C ASP A 189 13.13 -8.03 14.39
N THR A 190 13.73 -6.94 14.85
CA THR A 190 12.98 -5.90 15.54
C THR A 190 12.45 -4.84 14.58
N VAL A 191 11.32 -4.25 14.95
CA VAL A 191 10.78 -3.05 14.31
C VAL A 191 11.36 -1.84 15.04
N LYS A 192 12.05 -0.98 14.29
CA LYS A 192 12.61 0.29 14.77
C LYS A 192 12.02 1.45 13.99
N SER A 193 12.27 2.67 14.45
CA SER A 193 11.84 3.88 13.73
C SER A 193 12.91 4.95 13.70
N ILE A 194 12.84 5.77 12.66
CA ILE A 194 13.58 7.02 12.49
C ILE A 194 12.60 8.14 12.11
N ASP A 195 12.91 9.38 12.45
CA ASP A 195 12.22 10.52 11.84
C ASP A 195 12.86 10.90 10.50
N TYR A 196 12.25 11.86 9.80
CA TYR A 196 12.75 12.35 8.51
C TYR A 196 14.12 13.03 8.58
N SER A 197 14.60 13.40 9.78
CA SER A 197 15.96 13.91 9.97
C SER A 197 17.00 12.80 10.15
N GLY A 198 16.58 11.54 10.24
CA GLY A 198 17.42 10.39 10.52
C GLY A 198 17.67 10.14 12.01
N LYS A 199 16.96 10.84 12.90
CA LYS A 199 17.08 10.60 14.34
C LYS A 199 16.44 9.25 14.67
N HIS A 200 17.21 8.39 15.34
CA HIS A 200 16.75 7.07 15.76
C HIS A 200 15.90 7.13 17.04
N PHE A 201 14.87 6.29 17.07
CA PHE A 201 14.04 6.06 18.25
C PHE A 201 14.22 4.63 18.78
N PRO A 202 13.79 4.36 20.03
CA PRO A 202 13.87 3.04 20.63
C PRO A 202 13.13 1.96 19.83
N GLU A 203 13.44 0.71 20.15
CA GLU A 203 12.71 -0.46 19.65
C GLU A 203 11.21 -0.35 19.91
N ILE A 204 10.41 -0.68 18.89
CA ILE A 204 8.96 -0.66 18.97
C ILE A 204 8.43 -2.05 19.31
N ALA A 205 8.99 -3.07 18.65
CA ALA A 205 8.61 -4.46 18.87
C ALA A 205 9.74 -5.40 18.44
N ALA A 206 9.89 -6.52 19.14
CA ALA A 206 10.66 -7.67 18.68
C ALA A 206 9.72 -8.68 18.02
N LEU A 207 10.05 -9.11 16.79
CA LEU A 207 9.25 -10.09 16.08
C LEU A 207 9.76 -11.51 16.37
N GLN A 208 8.84 -12.42 16.70
CA GLN A 208 9.16 -13.84 16.91
C GLN A 208 9.01 -14.56 15.56
N GLY A 209 10.02 -14.48 14.68
CA GLY A 209 9.90 -15.02 13.31
C GLY A 209 11.18 -15.46 12.60
N GLY A 210 12.38 -15.06 13.04
CA GLY A 210 13.64 -15.60 12.51
C GLY A 210 13.95 -15.22 11.04
N ASN A 211 14.10 -13.93 10.75
CA ASN A 211 14.45 -13.33 9.46
C ASN A 211 13.48 -13.64 8.30
N GLU A 212 12.27 -14.13 8.59
CA GLU A 212 11.30 -14.50 7.55
C GLU A 212 10.50 -13.29 7.02
N PHE A 213 10.52 -12.15 7.69
CA PHE A 213 9.71 -10.99 7.33
C PHE A 213 10.24 -10.30 6.06
N GLN A 214 9.41 -10.28 5.02
CA GLN A 214 9.78 -9.71 3.72
C GLN A 214 9.29 -8.28 3.50
N ASP A 215 8.32 -7.83 4.31
CA ASP A 215 7.68 -6.53 4.18
C ASP A 215 7.07 -6.04 5.52
N ILE A 216 6.93 -4.73 5.66
CA ILE A 216 6.21 -4.00 6.70
C ILE A 216 5.30 -2.94 6.05
N GLN A 217 4.08 -2.82 6.56
CA GLN A 217 3.15 -1.74 6.21
C GLN A 217 2.54 -1.18 7.49
N ILE A 218 2.08 0.07 7.41
CA ILE A 218 1.35 0.73 8.50
C ILE A 218 -0.02 1.19 8.01
N ASP A 219 -0.91 1.38 8.97
CA ASP A 219 -2.10 2.18 8.82
C ASP A 219 -1.95 3.43 9.72
N PRO A 220 -1.58 4.60 9.16
CA PRO A 220 -1.35 5.80 9.94
C PRO A 220 -2.65 6.43 10.49
N TYR A 221 -3.83 5.95 10.08
CA TYR A 221 -5.12 6.51 10.47
C TYR A 221 -5.95 5.62 11.39
N SER A 222 -5.53 4.37 11.64
CA SER A 222 -6.21 3.55 12.66
C SER A 222 -5.90 4.09 14.05
N ARG A 223 -6.86 4.82 14.63
CA ARG A 223 -6.88 5.22 16.04
C ARG A 223 -7.94 4.44 16.80
#